data_AF-A0A1C5P010-F1
#
_entry.id   AF-A0A1C5P010-F1
#
_cell.length_a   1.000
_cell.length_b   1.000
_cell.length_c   1.000
_cell.angle_alpha   90.00
_cell.angle_beta   90.00
_cell.angle_gamma   90.00
#
_symmetry.space_group_name_H-M   'P 1'
#
loop_
_entity.id
_entity.type
_entity.pdbx_description
1 polymer ?
#
loop_
_entity_poly.entity_id
_entity_poly.type
_entity_poly.pdbx_seq_one_letter_code
_entity_poly.pdbx_strand_id
1 'polypeptide(L)'
;MTEEFKLYDKVESIAGKLIMEHRKLFKNVCANVDFYSGFVYTMLGIPEELFTPIFAIARMPGWSAHRLEELISANKIIRPAYKYVGHHTDFVPFDER
;
A
#
# COMPACT_ATOMS: atom_id res chain seq x y z
N MET A 1 9.17 -5.68 -25.03
CA MET A 1 10.03 -5.29 -23.89
C MET A 1 10.60 -3.88 -24.05
N THR A 2 11.42 -3.57 -25.07
CA THR A 2 11.95 -2.20 -25.24
C THR A 2 10.88 -1.15 -25.55
N GLU A 3 9.92 -1.46 -26.42
CA GLU A 3 8.80 -0.55 -26.71
C GLU A 3 7.86 -0.34 -25.52
N GLU A 4 7.69 -1.37 -24.72
CA GLU A 4 6.88 -1.32 -23.50
C GLU A 4 7.58 -0.47 -22.45
N PHE A 5 8.88 -0.66 -22.20
CA PHE A 5 9.65 0.22 -21.32
C PHE A 5 9.57 1.69 -21.75
N LYS A 6 9.71 1.98 -23.05
CA LYS A 6 9.54 3.35 -23.58
C LYS A 6 8.15 3.92 -23.31
N LEU A 7 7.11 3.09 -23.30
CA LEU A 7 5.77 3.53 -22.91
C LEU A 7 5.72 3.93 -21.43
N TYR A 8 6.27 3.11 -20.52
CA TYR A 8 6.32 3.42 -19.09
C TYR A 8 7.10 4.73 -18.82
N ASP A 9 8.29 4.88 -19.42
CA ASP A 9 9.12 6.10 -19.32
C ASP A 9 8.38 7.35 -19.84
N LYS A 10 7.67 7.21 -20.96
CA LYS A 10 6.85 8.30 -21.52
C LYS A 10 5.66 8.64 -20.63
N VAL A 11 5.02 7.65 -20.02
CA VAL A 11 3.93 7.88 -19.07
C VAL A 11 4.45 8.59 -17.82
N GLU A 12 5.56 8.14 -17.23
CA GLU A 12 6.15 8.79 -16.05
C GLU A 12 6.50 10.26 -16.31
N SER A 13 7.17 10.55 -17.44
CA SER A 13 7.62 11.91 -17.78
C SER A 13 6.49 12.91 -18.07
N ILE A 14 5.31 12.42 -18.45
CA ILE A 14 4.14 13.24 -18.80
C ILE A 14 3.13 13.31 -17.64
N ALA A 15 2.79 12.16 -17.05
CA ALA A 15 1.69 12.04 -16.10
C ALA A 15 1.88 12.93 -14.86
N GLY A 16 3.09 13.01 -14.31
CA GLY A 16 3.37 13.87 -13.15
C GLY A 16 3.02 15.33 -13.43
N LYS A 17 3.44 15.85 -14.59
CA LYS A 17 3.17 17.24 -15.01
C LYS A 17 1.68 17.51 -15.19
N LEU A 18 0.99 16.64 -15.93
CA LEU A 18 -0.45 16.78 -16.17
C LEU A 18 -1.26 16.72 -14.87
N ILE A 19 -0.93 15.80 -13.97
CA ILE A 19 -1.64 15.68 -12.69
C ILE A 19 -1.45 16.94 -11.85
N MET A 20 -0.23 17.47 -11.79
CA MET A 20 0.06 18.70 -11.05
C MET A 20 -0.72 19.89 -11.61
N GLU A 21 -0.74 20.05 -12.93
CA GLU A 21 -1.46 21.13 -13.62
C GLU A 21 -2.98 21.05 -13.35
N HIS A 22 -3.59 19.89 -13.59
CA HIS A 22 -5.05 19.73 -13.46
C HIS A 22 -5.55 19.74 -12.02
N ARG A 23 -4.76 19.22 -11.06
CA ARG A 23 -5.16 19.16 -9.65
C ARG A 23 -4.64 20.33 -8.81
N LYS A 24 -3.92 21.30 -9.42
CA LYS A 24 -3.31 22.45 -8.73
C LYS A 24 -2.49 22.03 -7.52
N LEU A 25 -1.73 20.94 -7.66
CA LEU A 25 -0.90 20.40 -6.58
C LEU A 25 0.42 21.16 -6.53
N PHE A 26 0.82 21.53 -5.32
CA PHE A 26 2.11 22.19 -5.06
C PHE A 26 3.25 21.20 -4.79
N LYS A 27 2.94 19.90 -4.73
CA LYS A 27 3.91 18.83 -4.48
C LYS A 27 4.14 18.04 -5.74
N ASN A 28 5.40 17.66 -5.97
CA ASN A 28 5.79 16.81 -7.08
C ASN A 28 5.07 15.46 -7.01
N VAL A 29 4.53 15.03 -8.14
CA VAL A 29 3.97 13.70 -8.35
C VAL A 29 5.02 12.85 -9.04
N CYS A 30 5.53 11.84 -8.33
CA CYS A 30 6.51 10.89 -8.84
C CYS A 30 5.86 9.51 -9.00
N ALA A 31 6.37 8.70 -9.92
CA ALA A 31 5.97 7.30 -9.99
C ALA A 31 6.40 6.57 -8.71
N ASN A 32 5.52 5.73 -8.18
CA ASN A 32 5.87 4.83 -7.08
C ASN A 32 6.58 3.58 -7.64
N VAL A 33 7.18 2.79 -6.76
CA VAL A 33 7.86 1.54 -7.14
C VAL A 33 6.92 0.56 -7.84
N ASP A 34 5.64 0.57 -7.49
CA ASP A 34 4.63 -0.32 -8.07
C ASP A 34 4.39 -0.07 -9.56
N PHE A 35 4.64 1.16 -10.01
CA PHE A 35 4.54 1.52 -11.43
C PHE A 35 5.50 0.70 -12.30
N TYR A 36 6.69 0.37 -11.78
CA TYR A 36 7.69 -0.40 -12.52
C TYR A 36 7.79 -1.87 -12.08
N SER A 37 7.40 -2.21 -10.85
CA SER A 37 7.61 -3.56 -10.31
C SER A 37 6.85 -4.63 -11.10
N GLY A 38 5.60 -4.36 -11.49
CA GLY A 38 4.81 -5.27 -12.33
C GLY A 38 5.46 -5.52 -13.69
N PHE A 39 5.94 -4.45 -14.34
CA PHE A 39 6.69 -4.57 -15.60
C PHE A 39 7.92 -5.47 -15.43
N VAL A 40 8.73 -5.23 -14.39
CA VAL A 40 9.92 -6.04 -14.09
C VAL A 40 9.56 -7.51 -13.86
N TYR A 41 8.50 -7.81 -13.12
CA TYR A 41 8.06 -9.19 -12.89
C TYR A 41 7.59 -9.87 -14.17
N THR A 42 6.86 -9.16 -15.03
CA THR A 42 6.50 -9.65 -16.38
C THR A 42 7.74 -9.91 -17.22
N MET A 43 8.76 -9.03 -17.15
CA MET A 43 10.04 -9.24 -17.84
C MET A 43 10.74 -10.53 -17.38
N LEU A 44 10.60 -10.90 -16.12
CA LEU A 44 11.16 -12.11 -15.52
C LEU A 44 10.30 -13.37 -15.77
N GLY A 45 9.15 -13.23 -16.44
CA GLY A 45 8.22 -14.35 -16.69
C GLY A 45 7.51 -14.85 -15.43
N ILE A 46 7.40 -14.00 -14.41
CA ILE A 46 6.71 -14.33 -13.16
C ILE A 46 5.20 -14.21 -13.38
N PRO A 47 4.40 -15.24 -13.03
CA PRO A 47 2.94 -15.15 -13.05
C PRO A 47 2.40 -14.03 -12.15
N GLU A 48 1.37 -13.31 -12.58
CA GLU A 48 0.78 -12.18 -11.84
C GLU A 48 0.27 -12.60 -10.45
N GLU A 49 -0.19 -13.85 -10.30
CA GLU A 49 -0.65 -14.41 -9.03
C GLU A 49 0.48 -14.46 -7.97
N LEU A 50 1.74 -14.40 -8.40
CA LEU A 50 2.91 -14.42 -7.52
C LEU A 50 3.43 -13.02 -7.14
N PHE A 51 2.88 -11.93 -7.68
CA PHE A 51 3.39 -10.58 -7.39
C PHE A 51 3.27 -10.23 -5.90
N THR A 52 2.10 -10.47 -5.30
CA THR A 52 1.89 -10.22 -3.86
C THR A 52 2.70 -11.16 -2.97
N PRO A 53 2.76 -12.49 -3.21
CA PRO A 53 3.66 -13.38 -2.49
C PRO A 53 5.13 -12.93 -2.49
N ILE A 54 5.67 -12.54 -3.64
CA ILE A 54 7.07 -12.07 -3.74
C ILE A 54 7.27 -10.78 -2.94
N PHE A 55 6.33 -9.85 -3.02
CA PHE A 55 6.36 -8.65 -2.18
C PHE A 55 6.39 -9.01 -0.69
N ALA A 56 5.53 -9.93 -0.24
CA ALA A 56 5.49 -10.37 1.15
C ALA A 56 6.84 -10.98 1.59
N ILE A 57 7.45 -11.85 0.76
CA ILE A 57 8.78 -12.42 1.02
C ILE A 57 9.83 -11.32 1.19
N ALA A 58 9.83 -10.32 0.31
CA ALA A 58 10.74 -9.18 0.43
C ALA A 58 10.52 -8.33 1.70
N ARG A 59 9.30 -8.33 2.26
CA ARG A 59 8.98 -7.63 3.51
C ARG A 59 9.29 -8.42 4.77
N MET A 60 9.37 -9.76 4.70
CA MET A 60 9.61 -10.62 5.85
C MET A 60 10.81 -10.22 6.71
N PRO A 61 12.00 -9.87 6.17
CA PRO A 61 13.12 -9.43 7.00
C PRO A 61 12.80 -8.19 7.82
N GLY A 62 12.07 -7.23 7.24
CA GLY A 62 11.64 -6.01 7.93
C GLY A 62 10.60 -6.30 9.01
N TRP A 63 9.60 -7.14 8.72
CA TRP A 63 8.61 -7.56 9.72
C TRP A 63 9.25 -8.29 10.89
N SER A 64 10.18 -9.19 10.61
CA SER A 64 10.94 -9.91 11.65
C SER A 64 11.78 -8.95 12.49
N ALA A 65 12.47 -8.00 11.87
CA ALA A 65 13.26 -7.00 12.58
C ALA A 65 12.39 -6.12 13.50
N HIS A 66 11.27 -5.60 12.99
CA HIS A 66 10.32 -4.83 13.82
C HIS A 66 9.73 -5.66 14.95
N ARG A 67 9.45 -6.95 14.71
CA ARG A 67 8.93 -7.82 15.77
C ARG A 67 9.97 -8.05 16.86
N LEU A 68 11.24 -8.23 16.49
CA LEU A 68 12.33 -8.37 17.46
C LEU A 68 12.53 -7.07 18.25
N GLU A 69 12.49 -5.92 17.59
CA GLU A 69 12.56 -4.60 18.25
C GLU A 69 11.43 -4.43 19.27
N GLU A 70 10.19 -4.78 18.91
CA GLU A 70 9.05 -4.73 19.84
C GLU A 70 9.29 -5.62 21.06
N LEU A 71 9.71 -6.87 20.85
CA LEU A 71 9.94 -7.84 21.93
C LEU A 71 11.04 -7.39 22.91
N ILE A 72 12.08 -6.71 22.41
CA ILE A 72 13.24 -6.30 23.21
C ILE A 72 12.99 -4.94 23.88
N SER A 73 12.35 -3.99 23.19
CA SER A 73 12.26 -2.59 23.61
C SER A 73 10.89 -2.19 24.15
N ALA A 74 9.82 -2.90 23.82
CA ALA A 74 8.45 -2.46 24.08
C ALA A 74 7.60 -3.59 24.65
N ASN A 75 7.62 -3.75 25.98
CA ASN A 75 6.70 -4.64 26.69
C ASN A 75 5.29 -4.01 26.86
N LYS A 76 4.81 -3.29 25.84
CA LYS A 76 3.58 -2.47 25.88
C LYS A 76 2.61 -2.96 24.83
N ILE A 77 1.38 -3.25 25.27
CA ILE A 77 0.28 -3.64 24.38
C ILE A 77 -0.09 -2.45 23.46
N ILE A 78 -0.12 -2.70 22.15
CA ILE A 78 -0.63 -1.75 21.16
C ILE A 78 -2.16 -1.81 21.17
N ARG A 79 -2.78 -0.93 21.97
CA ARG A 79 -4.26 -0.83 22.10
C ARG A 79 -4.74 0.61 21.85
N PRO A 80 -5.01 0.99 20.59
CA PRO A 80 -5.62 2.29 20.31
C PRO A 80 -7.04 2.36 20.87
N ALA A 81 -7.45 3.55 21.31
CA ALA A 81 -8.83 3.82 21.71
C ALA A 81 -9.66 4.24 20.50
N TYR A 82 -10.93 3.84 20.47
CA TYR A 82 -11.89 4.25 19.46
C TYR A 82 -13.03 5.04 20.10
N LYS A 83 -13.58 6.00 19.36
CA LYS A 83 -14.78 6.75 19.72
C LYS A 83 -15.89 6.42 18.73
N TYR A 84 -16.99 5.89 19.22
CA TYR A 84 -18.17 5.66 18.41
C TYR A 84 -18.84 7.00 18.03
N VAL A 85 -19.19 7.15 16.75
CA VAL A 85 -19.80 8.36 16.18
C VAL A 85 -21.18 8.11 15.57
N GLY A 86 -21.72 6.90 15.74
CA GLY A 86 -23.08 6.58 15.30
C GLY A 86 -24.12 6.92 16.37
N HIS A 87 -25.36 6.52 16.09
CA HIS A 87 -26.47 6.70 17.03
C HIS A 87 -26.50 5.57 18.04
N HIS A 88 -26.57 5.94 19.32
CA HIS A 88 -26.81 4.95 20.37
C HIS A 88 -28.28 4.55 20.30
N THR A 89 -28.54 3.26 20.39
CA THR A 89 -29.90 2.71 20.40
C THR A 89 -30.13 2.04 21.74
N ASP A 90 -31.36 2.14 22.24
CA ASP A 90 -31.74 1.43 23.45
C ASP A 90 -31.70 -0.07 23.20
N PHE A 91 -31.32 -0.81 24.24
CA PHE A 91 -31.32 -2.27 24.18
C PHE A 91 -32.76 -2.79 24.15
N VAL A 92 -33.10 -3.54 23.09
CA VAL A 92 -34.37 -4.27 23.02
C VAL A 92 -34.14 -5.73 23.45
N PRO A 93 -34.80 -6.20 24.53
CA PRO A 93 -34.75 -7.59 24.97
C PRO A 93 -35.11 -8.57 23.84
N PHE A 94 -34.55 -9.78 23.89
CA PHE A 94 -34.72 -10.76 22.82
C PHE A 94 -36.19 -11.10 22.56
N ASP A 95 -37.01 -11.19 23.61
CA ASP A 95 -38.44 -11.55 23.54
C ASP A 95 -39.32 -10.42 22.95
N GLU A 96 -38.77 -9.21 22.79
CA GLU A 96 -39.47 -8.02 22.31
C GLU A 96 -39.03 -7.57 20.90
N ARG A 97 -38.21 -8.38 20.21
CA ARG A 97 -37.75 -8.12 18.84
C ARG A 97 -38.69 -8.64 17.76
#